data_AF-A0A428NQH5-F1
#
_entry.id   AF-A0A428NQH5-F1
#
_cell.length_a   1.000
_cell.length_b   1.000
_cell.length_c   1.000
_cell.angle_alpha   90.00
_cell.angle_beta   90.00
_cell.angle_gamma   90.00
#
_symmetry.space_group_name_H-M   'P 1'
#
loop_
_entity.id
_entity.type
_entity.pdbx_description
1 polymer ?
#
loop_
_entity_poly.entity_id
_entity_poly.type
_entity_poly.pdbx_seq_one_letter_code
_entity_poly.pdbx_strand_id
1 'polypeptide(L)'
;MKACLAILLPLVSAVAVTVIAQIKEANPDFELDDIENIEPEETKRDLIIEARAHATHHFCRAGKIGYWGGGEAKRDQIVREIGYLRSIGSRTCGVNARSCVRISCSNNAGIWWCNDNNYHVGEKCNDLANLAQIAVYKCERHVKATCWVGHPGCYDCGCRPIDEWVVWGQQFSSLNHNVIVTVDKC
;
A
#
# COMPACT_ATOMS: atom_id res chain seq x y z
N MET A 1 33.27 -12.66 -14.57
CA MET A 1 32.22 -12.72 -13.53
C MET A 1 31.74 -14.15 -13.19
N LYS A 2 32.48 -15.23 -13.51
CA LYS A 2 32.09 -16.61 -13.12
C LYS A 2 32.81 -17.15 -11.87
N ALA A 3 33.90 -16.49 -11.43
CA ALA A 3 34.70 -16.97 -10.31
C ALA A 3 34.14 -16.64 -8.91
N CYS A 4 33.35 -15.55 -8.77
CA CYS A 4 32.83 -15.12 -7.46
C CYS A 4 31.65 -16.00 -7.00
N LEU A 5 30.81 -16.46 -7.94
CA LEU A 5 29.62 -17.28 -7.64
C LEU A 5 29.97 -18.71 -7.19
N ALA A 6 31.10 -19.27 -7.67
CA ALA A 6 31.55 -20.62 -7.33
C ALA A 6 32.14 -20.75 -5.91
N ILE A 7 32.59 -19.63 -5.31
CA ILE A 7 33.15 -19.60 -3.96
C ILE A 7 32.07 -19.28 -2.92
N LEU A 8 31.07 -18.47 -3.29
CA LEU A 8 29.98 -18.08 -2.38
C LEU A 8 29.00 -19.23 -2.09
N LEU A 9 28.69 -20.08 -3.06
CA LEU A 9 27.74 -21.19 -2.89
C LEU A 9 28.16 -22.22 -1.81
N PRO A 10 29.41 -22.74 -1.79
CA PRO A 10 29.84 -23.65 -0.74
C PRO A 10 29.98 -22.96 0.63
N LEU A 11 30.32 -21.67 0.67
CA LEU A 11 30.36 -20.89 1.92
C LEU A 11 28.96 -20.72 2.53
N VAL A 12 27.96 -20.39 1.71
CA VAL A 12 26.56 -20.27 2.17
C VAL A 12 26.02 -21.62 2.64
N SER A 13 26.36 -22.71 1.95
CA SER A 13 25.97 -24.07 2.37
C SER A 13 26.63 -24.48 3.68
N ALA A 14 27.91 -24.16 3.89
CA ALA A 14 28.63 -24.49 5.12
C ALA A 14 28.09 -23.68 6.31
N VAL A 15 27.81 -22.39 6.11
CA VAL A 15 27.24 -21.52 7.15
C VAL A 15 25.85 -21.99 7.57
N ALA A 16 24.98 -22.33 6.62
CA ALA A 16 23.64 -22.84 6.92
C ALA A 16 23.69 -24.11 7.79
N VAL A 17 24.57 -25.05 7.48
CA VAL A 17 24.73 -26.30 8.25
C VAL A 17 25.21 -26.00 9.68
N THR A 18 26.18 -25.09 9.84
CA THR A 18 26.70 -24.74 11.18
C THR A 18 25.65 -24.05 12.06
N VAL A 19 24.84 -23.16 11.51
CA VAL A 19 23.79 -22.46 12.25
C VAL A 19 22.70 -23.43 12.71
N ILE A 20 22.29 -24.36 11.85
CA ILE A 20 21.28 -25.37 12.21
C ILE A 20 21.77 -26.27 13.34
N ALA A 21 23.04 -26.66 13.33
CA ALA A 21 23.64 -27.47 14.39
C ALA A 21 23.61 -26.73 15.75
N GLN A 22 23.98 -25.45 15.76
CA GLN A 22 23.94 -24.61 16.98
C GLN A 22 22.53 -24.44 17.51
N ILE A 23 21.53 -24.28 16.63
CA ILE A 23 20.13 -24.15 17.03
C ILE A 23 19.63 -25.45 17.65
N LYS A 24 19.96 -26.61 17.09
CA LYS A 24 19.59 -27.92 17.67
C LYS A 24 20.27 -28.20 19.00
N GLU A 25 21.49 -27.70 19.20
CA GLU A 25 22.17 -27.80 20.49
C GLU A 25 21.47 -26.94 21.56
N ALA A 26 21.04 -25.73 21.20
CA ALA A 26 20.34 -24.82 22.11
C ALA A 26 18.84 -25.14 22.27
N ASN A 27 18.23 -25.77 21.27
CA ASN A 27 16.82 -26.12 21.22
C ASN A 27 16.68 -27.51 20.57
N PRO A 28 16.80 -28.60 21.36
CA PRO A 28 16.81 -29.98 20.87
C PRO A 28 15.56 -30.37 20.07
N ASP A 29 14.43 -29.72 20.35
CA ASP A 29 13.14 -29.97 19.71
C ASP A 29 12.94 -29.13 18.42
N PHE A 30 13.97 -28.40 17.97
CA PHE A 30 13.90 -27.63 16.73
C PHE A 30 13.84 -28.54 15.50
N GLU A 31 12.67 -28.61 14.88
CA GLU A 31 12.43 -29.23 13.58
C GLU A 31 12.42 -28.16 12.47
N LEU A 32 13.08 -28.46 11.35
CA LEU A 32 13.00 -27.64 10.15
C LEU A 32 11.82 -28.15 9.33
N ASP A 33 10.76 -27.38 9.26
CA ASP A 33 9.62 -27.71 8.41
C ASP A 33 10.02 -27.66 6.93
N ASP A 34 9.59 -28.65 6.16
CA ASP A 34 9.71 -28.65 4.70
C ASP A 34 8.93 -27.45 4.15
N ILE A 35 9.65 -26.54 3.47
CA ILE A 35 9.15 -25.25 2.94
C ILE A 35 7.98 -25.44 1.95
N GLU A 36 7.69 -26.68 1.49
CA GLU A 36 6.60 -26.99 0.58
C GLU A 36 5.19 -26.77 1.17
N ASN A 37 5.03 -26.67 2.50
CA ASN A 37 3.70 -26.53 3.13
C ASN A 37 3.55 -25.30 4.05
N ILE A 38 4.26 -24.21 3.77
CA ILE A 38 4.04 -22.95 4.49
C ILE A 38 2.75 -22.30 3.96
N GLU A 39 1.69 -22.29 4.79
CA GLU A 39 0.49 -21.49 4.58
C GLU A 39 0.83 -20.00 4.35
N PRO A 40 0.06 -19.27 3.53
CA PRO A 40 0.53 -18.06 2.90
C PRO A 40 0.92 -16.96 3.89
N GLU A 41 2.11 -16.45 3.60
CA GLU A 41 2.84 -15.29 4.09
C GLU A 41 2.04 -13.96 4.06
N GLU A 42 0.84 -13.87 4.63
CA GLU A 42 0.09 -12.60 4.61
C GLU A 42 0.63 -11.61 5.65
N THR A 43 1.04 -12.05 6.84
CA THR A 43 1.48 -11.12 7.91
C THR A 43 2.92 -10.62 7.79
N LYS A 44 3.83 -11.37 7.14
CA LYS A 44 5.25 -10.97 7.01
C LYS A 44 5.49 -10.05 5.81
N ARG A 45 4.71 -10.18 4.73
CA ARG A 45 4.73 -9.20 3.62
C ARG A 45 4.22 -7.84 4.07
N ASP A 46 3.19 -7.81 4.91
CA ASP A 46 2.59 -6.56 5.38
C ASP A 46 3.53 -5.75 6.28
N LEU A 47 4.33 -6.41 7.13
CA LEU A 47 5.38 -5.74 7.92
C LEU A 47 6.52 -5.17 7.03
N ILE A 48 6.83 -5.83 5.92
CA ILE A 48 7.82 -5.36 4.95
C ILE A 48 7.30 -4.16 4.13
N ILE A 49 5.99 -4.06 3.90
CA ILE A 49 5.34 -2.93 3.22
C ILE A 49 5.41 -1.67 4.07
N GLU A 50 5.09 -1.74 5.37
CA GLU A 50 5.14 -0.60 6.28
C GLU A 50 6.57 -0.07 6.49
N ALA A 51 7.56 -0.96 6.65
CA ALA A 51 8.95 -0.56 6.89
C ALA A 51 9.64 0.10 5.69
N ARG A 52 9.31 -0.31 4.44
CA ARG A 52 9.86 0.29 3.22
C ARG A 52 9.21 1.63 2.87
N ALA A 53 7.99 1.87 3.33
CA ALA A 53 7.21 3.04 3.00
C ALA A 53 7.48 4.25 3.90
N HIS A 54 8.35 4.14 4.91
CA HIS A 54 8.55 5.18 5.93
C HIS A 54 7.22 5.62 6.60
N ALA A 55 6.26 4.70 6.72
CA ALA A 55 4.91 5.01 7.18
C ALA A 55 4.91 5.42 8.66
N THR A 56 4.12 6.44 9.01
CA THR A 56 3.90 6.89 10.39
C THR A 56 2.45 6.74 10.80
N HIS A 57 1.69 7.83 10.88
CA HIS A 57 0.29 7.82 11.25
C HIS A 57 -0.62 7.86 10.01
N HIS A 58 -1.88 7.51 10.20
CA HIS A 58 -2.92 7.56 9.16
C HIS A 58 -4.14 8.32 9.67
N PHE A 59 -4.89 8.90 8.75
CA PHE A 59 -6.22 9.46 9.04
C PHE A 59 -7.22 8.92 8.03
N CYS A 60 -8.22 8.21 8.53
CA CYS A 60 -9.37 7.85 7.71
C CYS A 60 -10.30 9.05 7.57
N ARG A 61 -11.01 9.15 6.45
CA ARG A 61 -11.82 10.32 6.08
C ARG A 61 -10.98 11.60 5.96
N ALA A 62 -9.82 11.47 5.32
CA ALA A 62 -8.95 12.59 4.97
C ALA A 62 -9.76 13.63 4.20
N GLY A 63 -9.89 14.87 4.68
CA GLY A 63 -10.81 15.87 4.12
C GLY A 63 -10.70 16.13 2.60
N LYS A 64 -11.40 17.16 2.12
CA LYS A 64 -11.43 17.47 0.68
C LYS A 64 -10.02 17.67 0.11
N ILE A 65 -9.72 17.06 -1.05
CA ILE A 65 -8.46 17.24 -1.80
C ILE A 65 -8.78 17.59 -3.26
N GLY A 66 -8.13 18.63 -3.79
CA GLY A 66 -8.47 19.13 -5.13
C GLY A 66 -9.94 19.57 -5.26
N TYR A 67 -10.45 19.58 -6.48
CA TYR A 67 -11.83 20.01 -6.74
C TYR A 67 -12.85 18.90 -6.49
N TRP A 68 -12.54 17.67 -6.93
CA TRP A 68 -13.43 16.51 -6.91
C TRP A 68 -13.09 15.48 -5.83
N GLY A 69 -11.95 15.60 -5.15
CA GLY A 69 -11.56 14.67 -4.09
C GLY A 69 -12.19 15.00 -2.75
N GLY A 70 -12.55 13.97 -1.98
CA GLY A 70 -13.19 14.13 -0.67
C GLY A 70 -14.40 13.22 -0.50
N GLY A 71 -14.15 11.92 -0.39
CA GLY A 71 -15.18 10.90 -0.20
C GLY A 71 -14.69 9.47 -0.42
N GLU A 72 -15.62 8.54 -0.29
CA GLU A 72 -15.41 7.08 -0.32
C GLU A 72 -15.33 6.53 -1.74
N ALA A 73 -14.15 6.05 -2.13
CA ALA A 73 -13.94 5.34 -3.39
C ALA A 73 -14.17 3.84 -3.21
N LYS A 74 -14.57 3.15 -4.28
CA LYS A 74 -14.61 1.68 -4.28
C LYS A 74 -13.20 1.14 -4.09
N ARG A 75 -13.03 0.29 -3.08
CA ARG A 75 -11.74 -0.28 -2.67
C ARG A 75 -11.02 -0.96 -3.84
N ASP A 76 -11.74 -1.71 -4.66
CA ASP A 76 -11.15 -2.41 -5.80
C ASP A 76 -10.62 -1.48 -6.90
N GLN A 77 -11.16 -0.26 -7.03
CA GLN A 77 -10.62 0.72 -7.98
C GLN A 77 -9.27 1.25 -7.47
N ILE A 78 -9.18 1.61 -6.20
CA ILE A 78 -7.92 2.05 -5.58
C ILE A 78 -6.87 0.94 -5.62
N VAL A 79 -7.23 -0.32 -5.36
CA VAL A 79 -6.29 -1.45 -5.46
C VAL A 79 -5.76 -1.64 -6.89
N ARG A 80 -6.60 -1.42 -7.92
CA ARG A 80 -6.12 -1.40 -9.32
C ARG A 80 -5.13 -0.27 -9.57
N GLU A 81 -5.39 0.92 -9.04
CA GLU A 81 -4.48 2.07 -9.15
C GLU A 81 -3.14 1.85 -8.43
N ILE A 82 -3.16 1.19 -7.27
CA ILE A 82 -1.94 0.71 -6.58
C ILE A 82 -1.17 -0.25 -7.50
N GLY A 83 -1.87 -1.19 -8.16
CA GLY A 83 -1.28 -2.09 -9.16
C GLY A 83 -0.62 -1.33 -10.32
N TYR A 84 -1.25 -0.27 -10.81
CA TYR A 84 -0.66 0.62 -11.81
C TYR A 84 0.62 1.27 -11.30
N LEU A 85 0.62 1.88 -10.10
CA LEU A 85 1.82 2.49 -9.52
C LEU A 85 2.96 1.48 -9.33
N ARG A 86 2.65 0.24 -8.95
CA ARG A 86 3.63 -0.87 -8.86
C ARG A 86 4.18 -1.25 -10.23
N SER A 87 3.36 -1.23 -11.29
CA SER A 87 3.77 -1.56 -12.66
C SER A 87 4.78 -0.56 -13.26
N ILE A 88 4.77 0.68 -12.75
CA ILE A 88 5.77 1.69 -13.11
C ILE A 88 7.18 1.27 -12.63
N GLY A 89 7.25 0.44 -11.59
CA GLY A 89 8.49 -0.14 -11.06
C GLY A 89 9.35 0.87 -10.32
N SER A 90 10.63 0.94 -10.69
CA SER A 90 11.63 1.77 -10.00
C SER A 90 11.66 3.24 -10.47
N ARG A 91 10.75 3.66 -11.36
CA ARG A 91 10.73 5.06 -11.79
C ARG A 91 10.28 5.98 -10.66
N THR A 92 10.81 7.19 -10.71
CA THR A 92 10.53 8.24 -9.73
C THR A 92 9.30 9.04 -10.14
N CYS A 93 8.34 9.14 -9.21
CA CYS A 93 7.25 10.09 -9.22
C CYS A 93 7.75 11.38 -8.56
N GLY A 94 7.39 12.55 -9.09
CA GLY A 94 7.82 13.86 -8.57
C GLY A 94 6.66 14.75 -8.18
N VAL A 95 6.83 15.56 -7.13
CA VAL A 95 5.87 16.55 -6.67
C VAL A 95 6.59 17.82 -6.21
N ASN A 96 6.04 18.98 -6.58
CA ASN A 96 6.63 20.26 -6.21
C ASN A 96 6.49 20.53 -4.70
N ALA A 97 7.30 21.47 -4.21
CA ALA A 97 7.20 21.95 -2.84
C ALA A 97 5.78 22.42 -2.52
N ARG A 98 5.30 22.12 -1.30
CA ARG A 98 4.01 22.61 -0.76
C ARG A 98 2.84 22.38 -1.71
N SER A 99 2.80 21.22 -2.37
CA SER A 99 1.81 20.93 -3.39
C SER A 99 1.34 19.49 -3.35
N CYS A 100 0.18 19.24 -3.93
CA CYS A 100 -0.35 17.90 -4.13
C CYS A 100 -0.47 17.61 -5.63
N VAL A 101 -0.16 16.39 -6.02
CA VAL A 101 -0.32 15.90 -7.39
C VAL A 101 -1.11 14.60 -7.37
N ARG A 102 -1.97 14.44 -8.37
CA ARG A 102 -2.67 13.19 -8.62
C ARG A 102 -1.72 12.22 -9.33
N ILE A 103 -1.39 11.11 -8.68
CA ILE A 103 -0.44 10.12 -9.20
C ILE A 103 -1.14 8.92 -9.85
N SER A 104 -2.42 8.70 -9.54
CA SER A 104 -3.28 7.76 -10.25
C SER A 104 -4.73 8.19 -10.17
N CYS A 105 -5.53 7.82 -11.18
CA CYS A 105 -6.96 8.12 -11.23
C CYS A 105 -7.63 7.20 -12.25
N SER A 106 -8.66 6.46 -11.83
CA SER A 106 -9.51 5.66 -12.72
C SER A 106 -10.90 5.42 -12.11
N ASN A 107 -11.95 5.41 -12.94
CA ASN A 107 -13.31 5.01 -12.55
C ASN A 107 -13.83 5.69 -11.26
N ASN A 108 -13.70 7.01 -11.17
CA ASN A 108 -14.11 7.83 -10.03
C ASN A 108 -13.35 7.52 -8.71
N ALA A 109 -12.13 7.02 -8.82
CA ALA A 109 -11.19 6.83 -7.72
C ALA A 109 -9.87 7.54 -8.07
N GLY A 110 -9.14 7.97 -7.05
CA GLY A 110 -7.86 8.63 -7.23
C GLY A 110 -6.91 8.45 -6.05
N ILE A 111 -5.63 8.35 -6.39
CA ILE A 111 -4.51 8.40 -5.46
C ILE A 111 -3.79 9.74 -5.65
N TRP A 112 -3.75 10.52 -4.57
CA TRP A 112 -3.05 11.79 -4.49
C TRP A 112 -1.80 11.67 -3.63
N TRP A 113 -0.76 12.41 -3.99
CA TRP A 113 0.44 12.56 -3.19
C TRP A 113 0.65 14.03 -2.87
N CYS A 114 0.71 14.35 -1.58
CA CYS A 114 0.89 15.69 -1.06
C CYS A 114 2.25 15.82 -0.40
N ASN A 115 2.97 16.87 -0.75
CA ASN A 115 4.30 17.18 -0.24
C ASN A 115 4.27 18.44 0.61
N ASP A 116 4.45 18.24 1.91
CA ASP A 116 4.53 19.32 2.88
C ASP A 116 5.95 19.85 3.05
N ASN A 117 6.92 19.39 2.25
CA ASN A 117 8.25 19.99 2.24
C ASN A 117 8.25 21.32 1.49
N ASN A 118 9.22 22.17 1.82
CA ASN A 118 9.53 23.42 1.13
C ASN A 118 10.45 23.22 -0.10
N TYR A 119 10.65 21.97 -0.53
CA TYR A 119 11.43 21.61 -1.72
C TYR A 119 10.71 20.51 -2.52
N HIS A 120 11.09 20.35 -3.79
CA HIS A 120 10.60 19.27 -4.64
C HIS A 120 11.07 17.91 -4.10
N VAL A 121 10.14 16.96 -4.04
CA VAL A 121 10.44 15.58 -3.61
C VAL A 121 10.22 14.64 -4.78
N GLY A 122 11.13 13.68 -4.94
CA GLY A 122 10.99 12.56 -5.86
C GLY A 122 11.03 11.26 -5.09
N GLU A 123 10.00 10.43 -5.23
CA GLU A 123 9.92 9.11 -4.60
C GLU A 123 9.66 8.03 -5.63
N LYS A 124 10.09 6.79 -5.36
CA LYS A 124 9.73 5.67 -6.25
C LYS A 124 8.21 5.52 -6.23
N CYS A 125 7.60 5.42 -7.40
CA CYS A 125 6.14 5.25 -7.49
C CYS A 125 5.66 3.98 -6.74
N ASN A 126 6.52 2.96 -6.65
CA ASN A 126 6.27 1.77 -5.85
C ASN A 126 6.19 2.04 -4.34
N ASP A 127 6.98 2.99 -3.81
CA ASP A 127 6.94 3.33 -2.38
C ASP A 127 5.69 4.17 -2.06
N LEU A 128 5.25 5.03 -2.98
CA LEU A 128 3.94 5.68 -2.91
C LEU A 128 2.78 4.67 -2.98
N ALA A 129 2.92 3.61 -3.79
CA ALA A 129 1.96 2.52 -3.85
C ALA A 129 1.87 1.76 -2.52
N ASN A 130 2.98 1.60 -1.80
CA ASN A 130 2.98 1.02 -0.46
C ASN A 130 2.23 1.91 0.54
N LEU A 131 2.45 3.23 0.52
CA LEU A 131 1.68 4.17 1.35
C LEU A 131 0.17 4.12 1.05
N ALA A 132 -0.21 4.07 -0.23
CA ALA A 132 -1.61 3.89 -0.63
C ALA A 132 -2.19 2.56 -0.14
N GLN A 133 -1.43 1.47 -0.21
CA GLN A 133 -1.86 0.15 0.29
C GLN A 133 -2.11 0.17 1.80
N ILE A 134 -1.27 0.86 2.56
CA ILE A 134 -1.47 1.02 4.01
C ILE A 134 -2.73 1.85 4.27
N ALA A 135 -2.95 2.94 3.52
CA ALA A 135 -4.20 3.71 3.64
C ALA A 135 -5.44 2.86 3.34
N VAL A 136 -5.39 1.96 2.33
CA VAL A 136 -6.45 0.98 2.07
C VAL A 136 -6.64 0.07 3.27
N TYR A 137 -5.57 -0.60 3.73
CA TYR A 137 -5.67 -1.54 4.82
C TYR A 137 -6.21 -0.94 6.12
N LYS A 138 -5.79 0.29 6.47
CA LYS A 138 -6.22 0.94 7.72
C LYS A 138 -7.59 1.61 7.61
N CYS A 139 -8.02 2.01 6.41
CA CYS A 139 -9.21 2.86 6.23
C CYS A 139 -10.30 2.28 5.33
N GLU A 140 -10.15 1.05 4.84
CA GLU A 140 -11.25 0.36 4.17
C GLU A 140 -12.35 0.01 5.18
N ARG A 141 -13.59 0.08 4.71
CA ARG A 141 -14.74 -0.38 5.47
C ARG A 141 -15.75 -1.01 4.54
N HIS A 142 -16.46 -2.00 5.08
CA HIS A 142 -17.58 -2.61 4.39
C HIS A 142 -18.82 -1.76 4.57
N VAL A 143 -19.50 -1.44 3.46
CA VAL A 143 -20.81 -0.78 3.49
C VAL A 143 -21.83 -1.76 2.96
N LYS A 144 -22.75 -2.13 3.85
CA LYS A 144 -23.92 -2.94 3.51
C LYS A 144 -25.18 -2.20 3.88
N ALA A 145 -26.03 -1.95 2.89
CA ALA A 145 -27.35 -1.39 3.11
C ALA A 145 -28.32 -2.06 2.14
N THR A 146 -29.47 -2.50 2.66
CA THR A 146 -30.58 -2.97 1.82
C THR A 146 -31.22 -1.82 1.05
N CYS A 147 -30.99 -0.58 1.51
CA CYS A 147 -31.45 0.63 0.88
C CYS A 147 -30.45 1.77 1.03
N TRP A 148 -29.73 2.09 -0.04
CA TRP A 148 -28.93 3.30 -0.14
C TRP A 148 -29.59 4.27 -1.11
N VAL A 149 -30.14 5.34 -0.55
CA VAL A 149 -30.50 6.57 -1.27
C VAL A 149 -29.23 7.43 -1.36
N GLY A 150 -28.48 7.30 -2.45
CA GLY A 150 -27.11 7.85 -2.52
C GLY A 150 -26.85 8.77 -3.71
N HIS A 151 -27.07 10.07 -3.54
CA HIS A 151 -26.13 11.12 -3.97
C HIS A 151 -26.57 12.49 -3.42
N PRO A 152 -25.67 13.33 -2.88
CA PRO A 152 -25.88 14.77 -2.89
C PRO A 152 -26.13 15.18 -4.36
N GLY A 153 -27.36 15.51 -4.72
CA GLY A 153 -27.75 15.90 -6.08
C GLY A 153 -28.50 14.85 -6.93
N CYS A 154 -28.93 13.71 -6.38
CA CYS A 154 -29.83 12.79 -7.08
C CYS A 154 -31.16 12.67 -6.35
N TYR A 155 -32.22 13.25 -6.93
CA TYR A 155 -33.54 13.37 -6.31
C TYR A 155 -34.51 12.22 -6.67
N ASP A 156 -34.12 11.29 -7.56
CA ASP A 156 -35.01 10.24 -8.09
C ASP A 156 -34.34 8.87 -8.31
N CYS A 157 -33.29 8.53 -7.55
CA CYS A 157 -32.47 7.35 -7.82
C CYS A 157 -33.09 6.01 -7.40
N GLY A 158 -34.23 6.05 -6.69
CA GLY A 158 -34.78 4.90 -5.98
C GLY A 158 -33.82 4.32 -4.94
N CYS A 159 -34.32 3.36 -4.18
CA CYS A 159 -33.56 2.59 -3.21
C CYS A 159 -32.68 1.56 -3.95
N ARG A 160 -31.35 1.59 -3.77
CA ARG A 160 -30.46 0.54 -4.29
C ARG A 160 -29.77 -0.19 -3.14
N PRO A 161 -29.84 -1.53 -3.08
CA PRO A 161 -29.02 -2.27 -2.15
C PRO A 161 -27.55 -2.15 -2.55
N ILE A 162 -26.69 -2.14 -1.56
CA ILE A 162 -25.24 -2.06 -1.69
C ILE A 162 -24.58 -3.00 -0.70
N ASP A 163 -23.50 -3.60 -1.16
CA ASP A 163 -22.67 -4.53 -0.42
C ASP A 163 -21.25 -4.38 -1.00
N GLU A 164 -20.57 -3.30 -0.61
CA GLU A 164 -19.32 -2.87 -1.24
C GLU A 164 -18.27 -2.48 -0.19
N TRP A 165 -17.01 -2.80 -0.48
CA TRP A 165 -15.88 -2.24 0.25
C TRP A 165 -15.50 -0.88 -0.31
N VAL A 166 -15.42 0.10 0.57
CA VAL A 166 -15.02 1.46 0.22
C VAL A 166 -13.84 1.90 1.07
N VAL A 167 -13.08 2.85 0.56
CA VAL A 167 -11.91 3.41 1.24
C VAL A 167 -11.90 4.93 1.08
N TRP A 168 -11.55 5.60 2.18
CA TRP A 168 -11.25 7.01 2.19
C TRP A 168 -10.27 7.31 3.32
N GLY A 169 -9.07 7.76 3.00
CA GLY A 169 -8.06 8.02 4.02
C GLY A 169 -6.75 8.49 3.46
N GLN A 170 -5.80 8.72 4.37
CA GLN A 170 -4.45 9.12 4.04
C GLN A 170 -3.43 8.46 4.96
N GLN A 171 -2.25 8.17 4.41
CA GLN A 171 -1.11 7.63 5.13
C GLN A 171 0.06 8.61 5.04
N PHE A 172 0.60 9.01 6.21
CA PHE A 172 1.75 9.90 6.31
C PHE A 172 3.06 9.13 6.26
N SER A 173 4.06 9.75 5.66
CA SER A 173 5.46 9.33 5.67
C SER A 173 6.24 10.15 6.70
N SER A 174 7.29 9.56 7.29
CA SER A 174 8.24 10.30 8.12
C SER A 174 9.05 11.34 7.33
N LEU A 175 8.94 11.33 6.00
CA LEU A 175 9.58 12.28 5.09
C LEU A 175 8.71 13.52 4.78
N ASN A 176 7.74 13.83 5.65
CA ASN A 176 6.91 15.04 5.57
C ASN A 176 6.11 15.16 4.25
N HIS A 177 5.53 14.04 3.85
CA HIS A 177 4.57 13.92 2.75
C HIS A 177 3.55 12.84 3.08
N ASN A 178 2.44 12.78 2.37
CA ASN A 178 1.40 11.77 2.58
C ASN A 178 0.72 11.37 1.27
N VAL A 179 0.17 10.16 1.27
CA VAL A 179 -0.65 9.65 0.17
C VAL A 179 -2.10 9.59 0.62
N ILE A 180 -3.00 10.11 -0.21
CA ILE A 180 -4.45 10.18 0.03
C ILE A 180 -5.15 9.29 -0.99
N VAL A 181 -6.05 8.42 -0.52
CA VAL A 181 -6.93 7.60 -1.36
C VAL A 181 -8.36 8.05 -1.17
N THR A 182 -9.04 8.40 -2.27
CA THR A 182 -10.37 9.00 -2.21
C THR A 182 -11.08 8.90 -3.57
N VAL A 183 -12.37 9.27 -3.63
CA VAL A 183 -13.04 9.50 -4.92
C VAL A 183 -12.33 10.62 -5.66
N ASP A 184 -12.19 10.52 -6.96
CA ASP A 184 -11.74 11.65 -7.77
C ASP A 184 -12.25 11.50 -9.20
N LYS A 185 -12.60 12.61 -9.85
CA LYS A 185 -13.00 12.60 -11.25
C LYS A 185 -11.77 12.72 -12.15
N CYS A 186 -11.62 11.71 -12.99
CA CYS A 186 -10.82 11.66 -14.20
C CYS A 186 -11.81 11.61 -15.36
#